data_AF-A0A7J5DZF5-F1
#
_entry.id   AF-A0A7J5DZF5-F1
#
_cell.length_a   1.000
_cell.length_b   1.000
_cell.length_c   1.000
_cell.angle_alpha   90.00
_cell.angle_beta   90.00
_cell.angle_gamma   90.00
#
_symmetry.space_group_name_H-M   'P 1'
#
loop_
_entity.id
_entity.type
_entity.pdbx_description
1 polymer ?
#
loop_
_entity_poly.entity_id
_entity_poly.type
_entity_poly.pdbx_seq_one_letter_code
_entity_poly.pdbx_strand_id
1 'polypeptide(L)'
;MIPLIGMPQGAEWLIILAIVVLVFGAAKLPDLARGTGQALRIFKAETKGLRDDDDKKKAPKSTGELNAVDDDIAEGEIVDERRENNA
;
A
#
# COMPACT_ATOMS: atom_id res chain seq x y z
N MET A 1 10.14 -42.83 -14.93
CA MET A 1 8.92 -42.29 -15.58
C MET A 1 7.98 -41.90 -14.44
N ILE A 2 7.70 -40.59 -14.33
CA ILE A 2 7.44 -39.81 -13.11
C ILE A 2 6.19 -40.26 -12.31
N PRO A 3 6.20 -40.14 -10.97
CA PRO A 3 5.18 -39.33 -10.30
C PRO A 3 5.77 -38.38 -9.24
N LEU A 4 5.73 -37.07 -9.54
CA LEU A 4 6.02 -35.94 -8.64
C LEU A 4 4.70 -35.27 -8.24
N ILE A 5 3.74 -36.07 -7.76
CA ILE A 5 2.50 -35.61 -7.13
C ILE A 5 2.70 -35.81 -5.64
N GLY A 6 3.14 -34.78 -4.92
CA GLY A 6 3.43 -34.95 -3.50
C GLY A 6 4.13 -33.80 -2.79
N MET A 7 3.98 -32.55 -3.23
CA MET A 7 4.39 -31.42 -2.39
C MET A 7 3.20 -30.47 -2.14
N PRO A 8 2.32 -30.80 -1.19
CA PRO A 8 1.31 -29.88 -0.70
C PRO A 8 1.95 -29.00 0.39
N GLN A 9 2.36 -27.79 0.02
CA GLN A 9 2.59 -26.72 1.00
C GLN A 9 1.82 -25.44 0.64
N GLY A 10 1.45 -25.27 -0.64
CA GLY A 10 0.66 -24.13 -1.12
C GLY A 10 -0.56 -24.46 -1.96
N ALA A 11 -0.63 -25.66 -2.56
CA ALA A 11 -1.75 -26.03 -3.44
C ALA A 11 -3.08 -26.17 -2.68
N GLU A 12 -3.05 -26.62 -1.43
CA GLU A 12 -4.25 -26.73 -0.59
C GLU A 12 -4.88 -25.37 -0.31
N TRP A 13 -4.07 -24.35 -0.05
CA TRP A 13 -4.55 -22.97 0.12
C TRP A 13 -5.23 -22.44 -1.16
N LEU A 14 -4.68 -22.76 -2.34
CA LEU A 14 -5.30 -22.39 -3.61
C LEU A 14 -6.64 -23.10 -3.83
N ILE A 15 -6.75 -24.38 -3.46
CA ILE A 15 -8.00 -25.14 -3.54
C ILE A 15 -9.06 -24.58 -2.59
N ILE A 16 -8.69 -24.27 -1.35
CA ILE A 16 -9.62 -23.65 -0.39
C ILE A 16 -10.08 -22.29 -0.90
N LEU A 17 -9.15 -21.45 -1.38
CA LEU A 17 -9.48 -20.15 -1.95
C LEU A 17 -10.42 -20.31 -3.16
N ALA A 18 -10.18 -21.29 -4.03
CA ALA A 18 -11.05 -21.57 -5.17
C ALA A 18 -12.47 -21.94 -4.73
N ILE A 19 -12.63 -22.78 -3.70
CA ILE A 19 -13.95 -23.13 -3.14
C ILE A 19 -14.66 -21.90 -2.57
N VAL A 20 -13.96 -21.06 -1.80
CA VAL A 20 -14.52 -19.83 -1.24
C VAL A 20 -14.97 -18.88 -2.37
N VAL A 21 -14.15 -18.70 -3.41
CA VAL A 21 -14.52 -17.90 -4.59
C VAL A 21 -15.73 -18.50 -5.31
N LEU A 22 -15.87 -19.83 -5.37
CA LEU A 22 -17.01 -20.48 -6.01
C LEU A 22 -18.32 -20.25 -5.25
N VAL A 23 -18.28 -20.32 -3.91
CA VAL A 23 -19.46 -20.16 -3.04
C VAL A 23 -19.88 -18.69 -2.93
N PHE A 24 -18.93 -17.79 -2.72
CA PHE A 24 -19.22 -16.36 -2.52
C PHE A 24 -19.23 -15.57 -3.84
N GLY A 25 -18.55 -16.04 -4.87
CA GLY A 25 -18.33 -15.33 -6.13
C GLY A 25 -17.10 -14.42 -6.11
N ALA A 26 -16.40 -14.34 -7.24
CA ALA A 26 -15.19 -13.52 -7.39
C ALA A 26 -15.42 -12.01 -7.13
N ALA A 27 -16.64 -11.51 -7.35
CA ALA A 27 -17.00 -10.11 -7.11
C ALA A 27 -17.26 -9.79 -5.62
N LYS A 28 -17.63 -10.76 -4.80
CA LYS A 28 -18.03 -10.52 -3.40
C LYS A 28 -16.86 -10.53 -2.41
N LEU A 29 -15.85 -11.36 -2.65
CA LEU A 29 -14.61 -11.36 -1.86
C LEU A 29 -13.92 -9.98 -1.76
N PRO A 30 -13.66 -9.25 -2.85
CA PRO A 30 -13.01 -7.94 -2.77
C PRO A 30 -13.91 -6.88 -2.13
N ASP A 31 -15.22 -6.99 -2.30
CA ASP A 31 -16.20 -6.06 -1.71
C ASP A 31 -16.24 -6.20 -0.18
N LEU A 32 -16.32 -7.45 0.31
CA LEU A 32 -16.25 -7.77 1.74
C LEU A 32 -14.89 -7.40 2.35
N ALA A 33 -13.79 -7.64 1.63
CA ALA A 33 -12.45 -7.27 2.07
C ALA A 33 -12.27 -5.75 2.16
N ARG A 34 -12.86 -4.96 1.25
CA ARG A 34 -12.79 -3.50 1.29
C ARG A 34 -13.48 -2.93 2.53
N GLY A 35 -14.71 -3.37 2.82
CA GLY A 35 -15.43 -2.94 4.03
C GLY A 35 -14.72 -3.36 5.32
N THR A 36 -14.32 -4.63 5.41
CA THR A 36 -13.62 -5.16 6.59
C THR A 36 -12.25 -4.53 6.79
N GLY A 37 -11.51 -4.29 5.70
CA GLY A 37 -10.18 -3.67 5.73
C GLY A 37 -10.22 -2.22 6.20
N GLN A 38 -11.25 -1.47 5.81
CA GLN A 38 -11.45 -0.10 6.32
C GLN A 38 -11.76 -0.09 7.83
N ALA A 39 -12.64 -0.99 8.30
CA ALA A 39 -12.93 -1.14 9.74
C ALA A 39 -11.67 -1.52 10.54
N LEU A 40 -10.89 -2.48 10.06
CA LEU A 40 -9.62 -2.87 10.68
C LEU A 40 -8.59 -1.74 10.67
N ARG A 41 -8.56 -0.92 9.61
CA ARG A 41 -7.65 0.25 9.53
C ARG A 41 -7.99 1.29 10.60
N ILE A 42 -9.27 1.63 10.75
CA ILE A 42 -9.74 2.59 11.76
C ILE A 42 -9.44 2.04 13.15
N PHE A 43 -9.86 0.79 13.42
CA PHE A 43 -9.59 0.13 14.69
C PHE A 43 -8.09 0.09 15.03
N LYS A 44 -7.23 -0.21 14.05
CA LYS A 44 -5.78 -0.23 14.24
C LYS A 44 -5.19 1.16 14.47
N ALA A 45 -5.73 2.21 13.84
CA ALA A 45 -5.28 3.58 14.06
C ALA A 45 -5.63 4.06 15.48
N GLU A 46 -6.87 3.83 15.91
CA GLU A 46 -7.33 4.14 17.27
C GLU A 46 -6.55 3.32 18.32
N THR A 47 -6.44 2.00 18.11
CA THR A 47 -5.69 1.10 19.02
C THR A 47 -4.20 1.42 19.02
N LYS A 48 -3.63 1.93 17.92
CA LYS A 48 -2.23 2.36 17.90
C LYS A 48 -2.03 3.60 18.77
N GLY A 49 -2.92 4.59 18.73
CA GLY A 49 -2.85 5.75 19.62
C GLY A 49 -2.84 5.36 21.11
N LEU A 50 -3.59 4.31 21.46
CA LEU A 50 -3.59 3.73 22.81
C LEU A 50 -2.30 2.96 23.16
N ARG A 51 -1.59 2.38 22.18
CA ARG A 51 -0.31 1.66 22.39
C ARG A 51 0.93 2.56 22.26
N ASP A 52 0.84 3.65 21.50
CA ASP A 52 1.96 4.57 21.23
C ASP A 52 2.27 5.50 22.42
N ASP A 53 1.34 5.65 23.37
CA ASP A 53 1.60 6.35 24.64
C ASP A 53 2.56 5.54 25.55
N ASP A 54 2.71 4.22 25.33
CA ASP A 54 3.72 3.38 26.00
C ASP A 54 5.06 3.28 25.21
N ASP A 55 5.06 3.52 23.89
CA ASP A 55 6.19 3.23 22.99
C ASP A 55 6.67 4.49 22.22
N LYS A 56 6.87 5.63 22.88
CA LYS A 56 7.52 6.81 22.26
C LYS A 56 8.99 6.55 21.95
N LYS A 57 9.28 5.85 20.84
CA LYS A 57 10.53 5.92 20.04
C LYS A 57 10.44 4.90 18.89
N LYS A 58 9.90 5.32 17.74
CA LYS A 58 10.38 5.02 16.36
C LYS A 58 9.25 5.11 15.34
N ALA A 59 9.21 6.22 14.61
CA ALA A 59 8.87 6.23 13.18
C ALA A 59 9.53 7.46 12.53
N PRO A 60 9.92 7.35 11.25
CA PRO A 60 8.92 7.35 10.20
C PRO A 60 9.01 6.10 9.31
N LYS A 61 7.86 5.50 9.00
CA LYS A 61 7.74 4.52 7.92
C LYS A 61 7.36 5.26 6.65
N SER A 62 8.30 5.27 5.71
CA SER A 62 8.03 5.29 4.27
C SER A 62 7.06 4.17 3.91
N THR A 63 6.06 4.48 3.07
CA THR A 63 5.76 3.80 1.80
C THR A 63 4.37 4.24 1.33
N GLY A 64 4.34 5.01 0.25
CA GLY A 64 3.10 5.47 -0.37
C GLY A 64 3.21 6.63 -1.35
N GLU A 65 4.42 7.04 -1.77
CA GLU A 65 4.61 7.92 -2.94
C GLU A 65 4.92 7.02 -4.14
N LEU A 66 3.89 6.79 -4.96
CA LEU A 66 4.08 6.38 -6.35
C LEU A 66 4.34 7.68 -7.13
N ASN A 67 5.60 7.85 -7.53
CA ASN A 67 6.05 8.89 -8.44
C ASN A 67 5.20 8.86 -9.72
N ALA A 68 4.28 9.82 -9.85
CA ALA A 68 3.91 10.33 -11.16
C ALA A 68 5.07 11.23 -11.59
N VAL A 69 5.70 10.85 -12.69
CA VAL A 69 6.69 11.64 -13.41
C VAL A 69 5.95 12.86 -13.96
N ASP A 70 6.05 14.00 -13.28
CA ASP A 70 5.78 15.31 -13.87
C ASP A 70 7.00 15.68 -14.72
N ASP A 71 6.92 15.28 -15.99
CA ASP A 71 7.81 15.69 -17.07
C ASP A 71 7.38 17.08 -17.53
N ASP A 72 7.73 18.12 -16.76
CA ASP A 72 7.55 19.53 -17.15
C ASP A 72 8.74 20.36 -16.63
N ILE A 73 9.96 19.99 -17.05
CA ILE A 73 11.07 20.94 -17.13
C ILE A 73 10.99 21.61 -18.49
N ALA A 74 10.10 22.60 -18.60
CA ALA A 74 9.97 23.45 -19.77
C ALA A 74 9.54 24.88 -19.42
N GLU A 75 10.21 25.53 -18.47
CA GLU A 75 10.25 27.00 -18.37
C GLU A 75 11.70 27.36 -17.99
N GLY A 76 12.57 27.85 -18.88
CA GLY A 76 12.28 28.77 -19.97
C GLY A 76 12.03 30.16 -19.40
N GLU A 77 13.10 30.94 -19.27
CA GLU A 77 13.09 32.42 -19.25
C GLU A 77 12.58 33.14 -17.98
N ILE A 78 13.49 33.79 -17.24
CA ILE A 78 13.65 35.26 -17.16
C ILE A 78 14.94 35.56 -16.36
N VAL A 79 16.01 36.01 -17.02
CA VAL A 79 16.39 37.43 -17.21
C VAL A 79 17.03 38.06 -15.96
N ASP A 80 18.28 38.42 -16.22
CA ASP A 80 19.33 39.06 -15.46
C ASP A 80 18.93 40.45 -14.94
N GLU A 81 18.95 40.73 -13.62
CA GLU A 81 18.81 42.12 -13.10
C GLU A 81 19.17 42.30 -11.60
N ARG A 82 20.16 41.55 -11.08
CA ARG A 82 20.64 41.72 -9.69
C ARG A 82 22.16 41.91 -9.62
N ARG A 83 22.67 42.81 -10.45
CA ARG A 83 23.99 43.43 -10.32
C ARG A 83 23.86 44.91 -10.67
N GLU A 84 23.47 45.79 -9.74
CA GLU A 84 24.00 47.19 -9.76
C GLU A 84 23.63 48.16 -8.63
N ASN A 85 22.84 47.82 -7.59
CA ASN A 85 22.30 48.90 -6.73
C ASN A 85 22.38 48.71 -5.21
N ASN A 86 23.55 48.33 -4.69
CA ASN A 86 23.85 48.65 -3.29
C ASN A 86 25.34 48.98 -3.10
N ALA A 87 25.77 50.03 -3.79
CA ALA A 87 26.93 50.85 -3.45
C ALA A 87 26.44 52.09 -2.70
#